data_AF-A0A6M3L9N3-F1
#
_entry.id   AF-A0A6M3L9N3-F1
#
_cell.length_a   1.000
_cell.length_b   1.000
_cell.length_c   1.000
_cell.angle_alpha   90.00
_cell.angle_beta   90.00
_cell.angle_gamma   90.00
#
_symmetry.space_group_name_H-M   'P 1'
#
loop_
_entity.id
_entity.type
_entity.pdbx_description
1 polymer ?
#
loop_
_entity_poly.entity_id
_entity_poly.type
_entity_poly.pdbx_seq_one_letter_code
_entity_poly.pdbx_strand_id
1 'polypeptide(L)' 'MEAERKVRYRVNVETTSKGVKSYGCTVEAEGATMDWVLAESDALVAALDARYPAPAEGGKS' A
#
# COMPACT_ATOMS: atom_id res chain seq x y z
N MET A 1 -9.37 -0.03 28.08
CA MET A 1 -8.64 -1.18 27.52
C MET A 1 -8.40 -0.87 26.06
N GLU A 2 -7.18 -0.50 25.68
CA GLU A 2 -6.80 -0.57 24.27
C GLU A 2 -6.67 -2.05 23.93
N ALA A 3 -7.58 -2.55 23.08
CA ALA A 3 -7.44 -3.88 22.53
C ALA A 3 -6.16 -3.88 21.68
N GLU A 4 -5.19 -4.71 22.06
CA GLU A 4 -3.99 -4.94 21.26
C GLU A 4 -4.44 -5.57 19.94
N ARG A 5 -4.48 -4.76 18.87
CA ARG A 5 -4.86 -5.24 17.53
C ARG A 5 -3.64 -5.85 16.87
N LYS A 6 -3.75 -7.10 16.45
CA LYS A 6 -2.75 -7.76 15.61
C LYS A 6 -3.11 -7.50 14.16
N VAL A 7 -2.21 -6.81 13.47
CA VAL A 7 -2.36 -6.49 12.05
C VAL A 7 -1.12 -6.94 11.32
N ARG A 8 -1.30 -7.78 10.32
CA ARG A 8 -0.27 -8.14 9.36
C ARG A 8 -0.64 -7.56 8.02
N TYR A 9 0.23 -6.68 7.52
CA TYR A 9 0.06 -6.06 6.23
C TYR A 9 1.17 -6.51 5.30
N ARG A 10 0.81 -7.07 4.14
CA ARG A 10 1.73 -7.44 3.07
C ARG A 10 1.43 -6.61 1.83
N VAL A 11 2.47 -6.02 1.27
CA VAL A 11 2.42 -5.27 0.01
C VAL A 11 3.39 -5.89 -0.96
N ASN A 12 2.89 -6.31 -2.11
CA ASN A 12 3.70 -6.66 -3.26
C ASN A 12 3.67 -5.48 -4.23
N VAL A 13 4.83 -4.91 -4.51
CA VAL A 13 4.98 -3.80 -5.46
C VAL A 13 5.54 -4.37 -6.75
N GLU A 14 4.81 -4.21 -7.85
CA GLU A 14 5.27 -4.56 -9.19
C GLU A 14 5.30 -3.31 -10.05
N THR A 15 6.42 -3.08 -10.73
CA THR A 15 6.55 -1.98 -11.71
C THR A 15 6.83 -2.60 -13.07
N THR A 16 5.93 -2.36 -14.00
CA THR A 16 6.10 -2.84 -15.38
C THR A 16 7.10 -1.97 -16.14
N SER A 17 7.66 -2.50 -17.22
CA SER A 17 8.55 -1.76 -18.13
C SER A 17 7.91 -0.55 -18.81
N LYS A 18 6.58 -0.43 -18.76
CA LYS A 18 5.80 0.71 -19.25
C LYS A 18 5.51 1.75 -18.15
N GLY A 19 6.11 1.61 -16.97
CA GLY A 19 5.93 2.54 -15.86
C GLY A 19 4.60 2.38 -15.09
N VAL A 20 3.76 1.40 -15.44
CA VAL A 20 2.56 1.07 -14.66
C VAL A 20 2.99 0.40 -13.35
N LYS A 21 2.58 0.98 -12.22
CA LYS A 21 2.79 0.45 -10.88
C LYS A 21 1.53 -0.27 -10.40
N SER A 22 1.70 -1.50 -9.93
CA SER A 22 0.64 -2.32 -9.36
C SER A 22 0.99 -2.63 -7.91
N TYR A 23 0.03 -2.41 -7.01
CA TYR A 23 0.18 -2.69 -5.58
C TYR A 23 -0.79 -3.81 -5.19
N GLY A 24 -0.25 -5.00 -4.94
CA GLY A 24 -1.00 -6.11 -4.38
C GLY A 24 -0.98 -6.03 -2.85
N CYS A 25 -2.08 -5.64 -2.23
CA CYS A 25 -2.20 -5.51 -0.78
C CYS A 25 -2.92 -6.72 -0.18
N THR A 26 -2.43 -7.22 0.96
CA THR A 26 -3.12 -8.24 1.76
C THR A 26 -3.05 -7.82 3.22
N VAL A 27 -4.22 -7.71 3.86
CA VAL A 27 -4.37 -7.28 5.25
C VAL A 27 -5.03 -8.39 6.04
N GLU A 28 -4.35 -8.85 7.08
CA GLU A 28 -4.89 -9.76 8.07
C GLU A 28 -4.99 -8.97 9.38
N ALA A 29 -6.21 -8.65 9.82
CA ALA A 29 -6.45 -7.87 11.03
C ALA A 29 -7.42 -8.61 11.96
N GLU A 30 -6.99 -8.85 13.19
CA GLU A 30 -7.85 -9.42 14.24
C GLU A 30 -8.42 -8.31 15.13
N GLY A 31 -9.73 -8.35 15.38
CA GLY A 31 -10.41 -7.34 16.22
C GLY A 31 -10.56 -5.96 15.57
N ALA A 32 -10.44 -5.87 14.25
CA ALA A 32 -10.67 -4.66 13.47
C ALA A 32 -11.99 -4.72 12.70
N THR A 33 -12.61 -3.55 12.49
CA THR A 33 -13.76 -3.43 11.58
C THR A 33 -13.28 -3.30 10.14
N MET A 34 -14.13 -3.68 9.19
CA MET A 34 -13.82 -3.53 7.76
C MET A 34 -13.54 -2.06 7.40
N ASP A 35 -14.30 -1.12 7.95
CA ASP A 35 -14.09 0.31 7.71
C ASP A 35 -12.70 0.78 8.13
N TRP A 36 -12.18 0.27 9.26
CA TRP A 36 -10.83 0.56 9.71
C TRP A 36 -9.79 -0.02 8.74
N VAL A 37 -10.00 -1.26 8.28
CA VAL A 37 -9.10 -1.94 7.33
C VAL A 37 -9.03 -1.18 5.99
N LEU A 38 -10.16 -0.66 5.52
CA LEU A 38 -10.22 0.14 4.30
C LEU A 38 -9.46 1.47 4.46
N ALA A 39 -9.70 2.19 5.56
CA ALA A 39 -9.01 3.45 5.84
C ALA A 39 -7.48 3.29 5.94
N GLU A 40 -7.01 2.23 6.60
CA GLU A 40 -5.58 1.91 6.64
C GLU A 40 -5.02 1.53 5.26
N SER A 41 -5.82 0.84 4.45
CA SER A 41 -5.41 0.46 3.10
C SER A 41 -5.21 1.69 2.22
N ASP A 42 -6.13 2.65 2.27
CA ASP A 42 -6.03 3.90 1.52
C ASP A 42 -4.82 4.74 1.97
N ALA A 43 -4.61 4.86 3.28
CA ALA A 43 -3.47 5.56 3.84
C ALA A 43 -2.13 4.93 3.40
N LEU A 44 -2.07 3.61 3.36
CA LEU A 44 -0.89 2.90 2.91
C LEU A 44 -0.63 3.09 1.41
N VAL A 45 -1.66 3.02 0.57
CA VAL A 45 -1.52 3.27 -0.87
C VAL A 45 -0.96 4.67 -1.12
N ALA A 46 -1.45 5.69 -0.40
CA ALA A 46 -0.93 7.04 -0.49
C ALA A 46 0.55 7.14 -0.08
N ALA A 47 0.94 6.47 1.01
CA ALA A 47 2.33 6.43 1.45
C ALA A 47 3.25 5.70 0.45
N LEU A 48 2.76 4.63 -0.17
CA LEU A 48 3.51 3.85 -1.16
C LEU A 48 3.70 4.61 -2.47
N ASP A 49 2.71 5.38 -2.91
CA ASP A 49 2.85 6.19 -4.11
C ASP A 49 3.91 7.28 -3.95
N ALA A 50 3.94 7.93 -2.77
CA ALA A 50 4.98 8.89 -2.41
C ALA A 50 6.37 8.24 -2.29
N ARG A 51 6.45 7.03 -1.75
CA ARG A 51 7.73 6.33 -1.53
C ARG A 51 8.34 5.76 -2.82
N TYR A 52 7.50 5.37 -3.76
CA TYR A 52 7.92 4.78 -5.03
C TYR A 52 7.34 5.60 -6.18
N PRO A 53 7.81 6.84 -6.44
CA PRO A 53 7.29 7.66 -7.51
C PRO A 53 7.43 6.94 -8.86
N ALA A 54 6.48 7.14 -9.77
CA ALA A 54 6.60 6.60 -11.12
C ALA A 54 7.91 7.10 -11.74
N PRO A 55 8.62 6.27 -12.53
CA PRO A 55 9.75 6.76 -13.29
C PRO A 55 9.25 7.92 -14.15
N ALA A 56 9.81 9.12 -13.94
CA ALA A 56 9.44 10.30 -14.71
C ALA A 56 9.64 9.97 -16.20
N GLU A 57 8.55 9.95 -16.97
CA GLU A 57 8.65 9.84 -18.42
C GLU A 57 9.51 11.01 -18.92
N GLY A 58 10.75 10.74 -19.34
CA GLY A 58 11.58 11.74 -20.02
C GLY A 58 12.95 12.10 -19.42
N GLY A 59 13.51 11.31 -18.49
CA GLY A 59 14.90 11.49 -18.08
C GLY A 59 15.91 10.99 -19.13
N LYS A 60 16.04 11.68 -20.27
CA LYS A 60 17.27 11.57 -21.08
C LYS A 60 18.38 12.29 -20.30
N SER A 61 19.31 11.51 -19.75
CA SER A 61 20.68 11.96 -19.47
C SER A 61 21.61 11.36 -20.51
#